data_AF-A0A9P8CDH3-F1
#
_entry.id   AF-A0A9P8CDH3-F1
#
_cell.length_a   1.000
_cell.length_b   1.000
_cell.length_c   1.000
_cell.angle_alpha   90.00
_cell.angle_beta   90.00
_cell.angle_gamma   90.00
#
_symmetry.space_group_name_H-M   'P 1'
#
loop_
_entity.id
_entity.type
_entity.pdbx_description
1 polymer ?
#
loop_
_entity_poly.entity_id
_entity_poly.type
_entity_poly.pdbx_seq_one_letter_code
_entity_poly.pdbx_strand_id
1 'polypeptide(L)'
;MREAATHDEVYILGADVSIGSKGSVISQDTNAHWLKSFVSINLNITQAFYSHPKILVTALNGPVIGLSASPISFSDFIYCVPSTFLLTPFSSLGLVAEGGASRAFVTRMGISKANEALIMSKRITAQELLGIGFVNKIFELVLAEVKDRLGNHLIGDSLTKIKALIRKPERDVLDAQGVAEVFGGLERFAAGIPQEQFRKIASGEKRQKL
;
A
#
# COMPACT_ATOMS: atom_id res chain seq x y z
N MET A 1 -15.70 21.42 0.31
CA MET A 1 -15.52 20.75 1.61
C MET A 1 -14.28 19.88 1.52
N ARG A 2 -13.13 20.36 2.04
CA ARG A 2 -11.87 19.62 2.14
C ARG A 2 -11.78 19.17 3.59
N GLU A 3 -11.96 17.88 3.87
CA GLU A 3 -11.62 17.31 5.17
C GLU A 3 -10.13 16.96 5.14
N ALA A 4 -9.35 17.58 6.03
CA ALA A 4 -7.98 17.20 6.29
C ALA A 4 -7.96 16.53 7.66
N ALA A 5 -7.64 15.24 7.72
CA ALA A 5 -7.36 14.57 8.98
C ALA A 5 -5.97 15.03 9.47
N THR A 6 -5.93 15.84 10.52
CA THR A 6 -4.70 16.33 11.16
C THR A 6 -4.38 15.46 12.36
N HIS A 7 -3.43 14.55 12.22
CA HIS A 7 -2.78 13.86 13.34
C HIS A 7 -1.26 13.92 13.09
N ASP A 8 -0.50 14.44 14.05
CA ASP A 8 0.87 14.89 13.82
C ASP A 8 1.90 13.75 13.71
N GLU A 9 1.62 12.55 14.22
CA GLU A 9 2.44 11.36 13.92
C GLU A 9 1.57 10.11 13.84
N VAL A 10 1.34 9.61 12.61
CA VAL A 10 0.70 8.31 12.36
C VAL A 10 1.62 7.50 11.47
N TYR A 11 2.25 6.48 12.04
CA TYR A 11 2.99 5.45 11.29
C TYR A 11 1.98 4.41 10.80
N ILE A 12 1.85 4.24 9.48
CA ILE A 12 0.94 3.21 8.93
C ILE A 12 1.71 1.89 8.81
N LEU A 13 1.73 1.14 9.91
CA LEU A 13 2.38 -0.17 10.05
C LEU A 13 1.47 -1.31 9.53
N GLY A 14 1.13 -1.29 8.24
CA GLY A 14 0.49 -2.43 7.55
C GLY A 14 -0.73 -3.04 8.26
N ALA A 15 -0.98 -4.33 8.00
CA ALA A 15 -1.99 -5.10 8.72
C ALA A 15 -1.43 -5.61 10.06
N ASP A 16 -2.27 -5.65 11.09
CA ASP A 16 -1.91 -6.16 12.42
C ASP A 16 -1.57 -7.67 12.35
N VAL A 17 -0.30 -8.01 12.56
CA VAL A 17 0.23 -9.38 12.50
C VAL A 17 -0.26 -10.27 13.64
N SER A 18 -0.81 -9.69 14.72
CA SER A 18 -1.41 -10.45 15.83
C SER A 18 -2.71 -11.13 15.44
N ILE A 19 -3.35 -10.69 14.35
CA ILE A 19 -4.53 -11.33 13.76
C ILE A 19 -4.18 -12.73 13.23
N GLY A 20 -2.92 -12.97 12.85
CA GLY A 20 -2.43 -14.30 12.45
C GLY A 20 -1.92 -15.19 13.60
N SER A 21 -1.73 -14.65 14.81
CA SER A 21 -1.08 -15.35 15.94
C SER A 21 -2.05 -15.91 16.98
N LYS A 22 -3.31 -15.48 16.99
CA LYS A 22 -4.34 -16.13 17.81
C LYS A 22 -4.65 -17.49 17.17
N GLY A 23 -4.04 -18.53 17.73
CA GLY A 23 -4.10 -19.91 17.26
C GLY A 23 -5.46 -20.23 16.65
N SER A 24 -5.47 -20.50 15.35
CA SER A 24 -6.65 -21.00 14.70
C SER A 24 -6.96 -22.35 15.34
N VAL A 25 -7.97 -22.38 16.19
CA VAL A 25 -8.90 -23.50 16.21
C VAL A 25 -9.15 -23.80 14.73
N ILE A 26 -8.80 -25.01 14.30
CA ILE A 26 -9.13 -25.54 12.98
C ILE A 26 -10.66 -25.59 12.95
N SER A 27 -11.30 -24.45 12.68
CA SER A 27 -12.72 -24.39 12.39
C SER A 27 -12.87 -24.99 10.99
N GLN A 28 -13.98 -25.69 10.79
CA GLN A 28 -14.26 -26.49 9.59
C GLN A 28 -14.31 -25.69 8.27
N ASP A 29 -13.99 -24.39 8.26
CA ASP A 29 -13.85 -23.61 7.03
C ASP A 29 -12.80 -22.49 7.13
N THR A 30 -11.52 -22.88 7.09
CA THR A 30 -10.37 -21.95 7.02
C THR A 30 -10.47 -21.01 5.81
N ASN A 31 -11.07 -21.44 4.71
CA ASN A 31 -11.25 -20.61 3.52
C ASN A 31 -12.30 -19.53 3.74
N ALA A 32 -13.47 -19.85 4.31
CA ALA A 32 -14.48 -18.85 4.62
C ALA A 32 -13.94 -17.77 5.57
N HIS A 33 -13.09 -18.13 6.53
CA HIS A 33 -12.43 -17.16 7.40
C HIS A 33 -11.62 -16.14 6.58
N TRP A 34 -10.67 -16.60 5.76
CA TRP A 34 -9.78 -15.71 5.00
C TRP A 34 -10.49 -14.96 3.86
N LEU A 35 -11.54 -15.53 3.28
CA LEU A 35 -12.41 -14.81 2.35
C LEU A 35 -13.04 -13.57 3.02
N LYS A 36 -13.49 -13.71 4.26
CA LYS A 36 -14.11 -12.62 5.03
C LYS A 36 -13.08 -11.64 5.60
N SER A 37 -11.98 -12.14 6.17
CA SER A 37 -11.02 -11.33 6.93
C SER A 37 -9.90 -10.73 6.07
N PHE A 38 -9.46 -11.43 5.02
CA PHE A 38 -8.35 -10.99 4.17
C PHE A 38 -8.83 -10.47 2.82
N VAL A 39 -9.57 -11.29 2.05
CA VAL A 39 -9.96 -10.97 0.68
C VAL A 39 -10.88 -9.75 0.63
N SER A 40 -11.93 -9.74 1.46
CA SER A 40 -12.91 -8.64 1.48
C SER A 40 -12.26 -7.30 1.84
N ILE A 41 -11.37 -7.29 2.85
CA ILE A 41 -10.70 -6.07 3.31
C ILE A 41 -9.71 -5.57 2.25
N ASN A 42 -8.88 -6.46 1.68
CA ASN A 42 -7.89 -6.08 0.67
C ASN A 42 -8.56 -5.53 -0.59
N LEU A 43 -9.57 -6.20 -1.14
CA LEU A 43 -10.29 -5.70 -2.32
C LEU A 43 -10.92 -4.33 -2.04
N ASN A 44 -11.59 -4.18 -0.90
CA ASN A 44 -12.30 -2.95 -0.58
C ASN A 44 -11.35 -1.76 -0.41
N ILE A 45 -10.29 -1.90 0.39
CA ILE A 45 -9.34 -0.80 0.62
C ILE A 45 -8.60 -0.45 -0.68
N THR A 46 -8.15 -1.44 -1.45
CA THR A 46 -7.42 -1.19 -2.70
C THR A 46 -8.29 -0.49 -3.72
N GLN A 47 -9.53 -0.96 -3.89
CA GLN A 47 -10.50 -0.31 -4.78
C GLN A 47 -10.78 1.12 -4.37
N ALA A 48 -11.02 1.37 -3.07
CA ALA A 48 -11.29 2.70 -2.56
C ALA A 48 -10.20 3.73 -2.92
N PHE A 49 -8.93 3.29 -3.01
CA PHE A 49 -7.82 4.16 -3.42
C PHE A 49 -7.76 4.37 -4.94
N TYR A 50 -7.73 3.30 -5.75
CA TYR A 50 -7.55 3.48 -7.20
C TYR A 50 -8.78 4.05 -7.90
N SER A 51 -9.97 3.88 -7.34
CA SER A 51 -11.22 4.40 -7.89
C SER A 51 -11.63 5.76 -7.30
N HIS A 52 -10.84 6.34 -6.39
CA HIS A 52 -11.23 7.55 -5.68
C HIS A 52 -11.44 8.74 -6.63
N PRO A 53 -12.61 9.41 -6.61
CA PRO A 53 -12.94 10.42 -7.62
C PRO A 53 -12.30 11.78 -7.36
N LYS A 54 -11.89 12.08 -6.12
CA LYS A 54 -11.24 13.34 -5.75
C LYS A 54 -9.73 13.24 -5.92
N ILE A 55 -9.06 14.39 -5.96
CA ILE A 55 -7.59 14.42 -5.90
C ILE A 55 -7.12 13.89 -4.54
N LEU A 56 -6.36 12.81 -4.56
CA LEU A 56 -5.77 12.17 -3.40
C LEU A 56 -4.34 12.66 -3.22
N VAL A 57 -4.08 13.24 -2.05
CA VAL A 57 -2.73 13.63 -1.63
C VAL A 57 -2.36 12.84 -0.40
N THR A 58 -1.24 12.14 -0.46
CA THR A 58 -0.69 11.40 0.68
C THR A 58 0.52 12.14 1.24
N ALA A 59 0.49 12.37 2.55
CA ALA A 59 1.62 12.85 3.34
C ALA A 59 2.17 11.67 4.15
N LEU A 60 3.43 11.30 3.93
CA LEU A 60 4.10 10.22 4.65
C LEU A 60 4.98 10.83 5.74
N ASN A 61 4.58 10.66 6.99
CA ASN A 61 5.30 11.18 8.15
C ASN A 61 6.26 10.15 8.77
N GLY A 62 6.56 9.06 8.05
CA GLY A 62 7.44 8.01 8.53
C GLY A 62 7.42 6.76 7.64
N PRO A 63 7.98 5.64 8.14
CA PRO A 63 7.98 4.38 7.42
C PRO A 63 6.60 3.89 7.01
N VAL A 64 6.50 3.32 5.80
CA VAL A 64 5.28 2.72 5.26
C VAL A 64 5.55 1.25 4.96
N ILE A 65 4.83 0.37 5.63
CA ILE A 65 5.16 -1.06 5.66
C ILE A 65 3.97 -1.94 5.30
N GLY A 66 4.17 -2.92 4.43
CA GLY A 66 3.18 -3.95 4.10
C GLY A 66 2.01 -3.40 3.31
N LEU A 67 0.79 -3.82 3.68
CA LEU A 67 -0.44 -3.48 2.96
C LEU A 67 -0.68 -1.97 2.87
N SER A 68 -0.13 -1.14 3.75
CA SER A 68 -0.29 0.32 3.64
C SER A 68 0.51 0.94 2.49
N ALA A 69 1.61 0.32 2.09
CA ALA A 69 2.50 0.82 1.05
C ALA A 69 1.90 0.70 -0.36
N SER A 70 1.04 -0.30 -0.58
CA SER A 70 0.47 -0.55 -1.90
C SER A 70 -0.62 0.48 -2.27
N PRO A 71 -1.69 0.68 -1.48
CA PRO A 71 -2.78 1.57 -1.84
C PRO A 71 -2.34 3.03 -1.98
N ILE A 72 -1.37 3.50 -1.18
CA ILE A 72 -0.85 4.88 -1.30
C ILE A 72 -0.22 5.14 -2.67
N SER A 73 0.23 4.10 -3.38
CA SER A 73 0.79 4.24 -4.74
C SER A 73 -0.24 4.74 -5.73
N PHE A 74 -1.54 4.60 -5.43
CA PHE A 74 -2.62 5.15 -6.23
C PHE A 74 -2.93 6.63 -5.93
N SER A 75 -2.32 7.24 -4.93
CA SER A 75 -2.47 8.69 -4.69
C SER A 75 -1.95 9.50 -5.86
N ASP A 76 -2.61 10.62 -6.16
CA ASP A 76 -2.22 11.47 -7.29
C ASP A 76 -0.92 12.23 -6.97
N PHE A 77 -0.76 12.63 -5.71
CA PHE A 77 0.48 13.22 -5.20
C PHE A 77 0.90 12.55 -3.90
N ILE A 78 2.19 12.26 -3.76
CA ILE A 78 2.78 11.71 -2.53
C ILE A 78 3.94 12.60 -2.10
N TYR A 79 3.89 13.04 -0.87
CA TYR A 79 4.95 13.79 -0.21
C TYR A 79 5.41 13.02 1.02
N CYS A 80 6.66 13.19 1.42
CA CYS A 80 7.19 12.47 2.57
C CYS A 80 8.18 13.28 3.38
N VAL A 81 8.38 12.88 4.64
CA VAL A 81 9.49 13.36 5.47
C VAL A 81 10.78 12.58 5.15
N PRO A 82 11.98 13.13 5.43
CA PRO A 82 13.25 12.47 5.11
C PRO A 82 13.44 11.08 5.72
N SER A 83 12.82 10.81 6.88
CA SER A 83 12.86 9.51 7.57
C SER A 83 11.98 8.43 6.94
N THR A 84 11.23 8.76 5.89
CA THR A 84 10.34 7.82 5.21
C THR A 84 11.14 6.74 4.48
N PHE A 85 10.65 5.51 4.56
CA PHE A 85 11.00 4.45 3.63
C PHE A 85 9.77 3.59 3.35
N LEU A 86 9.82 2.89 2.23
CA LEU A 86 8.80 1.92 1.84
C LEU A 86 9.37 0.51 2.00
N LEU A 87 8.62 -0.37 2.66
CA LEU A 87 8.95 -1.79 2.78
C LEU A 87 7.70 -2.65 2.56
N THR A 88 7.75 -3.53 1.57
CA THR A 88 6.72 -4.55 1.33
C THR A 88 7.30 -5.93 1.59
N PRO A 89 7.26 -6.43 2.84
CA PRO A 89 7.97 -7.66 3.22
C PRO A 89 7.26 -8.94 2.75
N PHE A 90 6.51 -8.89 1.64
CA PHE A 90 5.62 -9.96 1.19
C PHE A 90 6.35 -11.29 1.01
N SER A 91 7.41 -11.31 0.19
CA SER A 91 8.19 -12.53 -0.04
C SER A 91 8.84 -13.05 1.24
N SER A 92 9.30 -12.16 2.11
CA SER A 92 9.87 -12.53 3.40
C SER A 92 8.83 -13.07 4.39
N LEU A 93 7.56 -12.69 4.27
CA LEU A 93 6.47 -13.19 5.11
C LEU A 93 5.73 -14.38 4.48
N GLY A 94 6.15 -14.86 3.31
CA GLY A 94 5.46 -15.94 2.61
C GLY A 94 4.12 -15.52 2.01
N LEU A 95 3.94 -14.22 1.79
CA LEU A 95 2.81 -13.62 1.09
C LEU A 95 3.15 -13.40 -0.39
N VAL A 96 2.12 -13.23 -1.21
CA VAL A 96 2.25 -12.68 -2.56
C VAL A 96 2.15 -11.15 -2.51
N ALA A 97 2.25 -10.48 -3.66
CA ALA A 97 1.96 -9.04 -3.72
C ALA A 97 0.49 -8.79 -3.39
N GLU A 98 0.23 -7.73 -2.60
CA GLU A 98 -1.11 -7.38 -2.12
C GLU A 98 -1.36 -5.88 -2.30
N GLY A 99 -2.62 -5.50 -2.21
CA GLY A 99 -3.02 -4.10 -2.18
C GLY A 99 -2.89 -3.38 -3.52
N GLY A 100 -2.80 -4.12 -4.63
CA GLY A 100 -2.53 -3.64 -5.99
C GLY A 100 -1.05 -3.44 -6.30
N ALA A 101 -0.13 -3.85 -5.42
CA ALA A 101 1.29 -3.55 -5.54
C ALA A 101 1.91 -4.07 -6.84
N SER A 102 1.50 -5.25 -7.31
CA SER A 102 2.08 -5.87 -8.50
C SER A 102 1.90 -5.03 -9.77
N ARG A 103 0.84 -4.21 -9.84
CA ARG A 103 0.65 -3.22 -10.91
C ARG A 103 1.15 -1.84 -10.49
N ALA A 104 0.72 -1.36 -9.33
CA ALA A 104 0.95 0.01 -8.88
C ALA A 104 2.43 0.35 -8.74
N PHE A 105 3.23 -0.57 -8.19
CA PHE A 105 4.67 -0.33 -8.04
C PHE A 105 5.32 -0.30 -9.41
N VAL A 106 5.08 -1.29 -10.27
CA VAL A 106 5.66 -1.32 -11.61
C VAL A 106 5.37 -0.03 -12.38
N THR A 107 4.13 0.48 -12.32
CA THR A 107 3.75 1.73 -12.99
C THR A 107 4.38 2.97 -12.38
N ARG A 108 4.64 2.99 -11.07
CA ARG A 108 5.08 4.19 -10.33
C ARG A 108 6.58 4.29 -10.11
N MET A 109 7.26 3.15 -9.94
CA MET A 109 8.71 3.08 -9.67
C MET A 109 9.52 2.42 -10.79
N GLY A 110 8.85 1.89 -11.81
CA GLY A 110 9.47 1.08 -12.86
C GLY A 110 9.76 -0.35 -12.39
N ILE A 111 9.83 -1.29 -13.34
CA ILE A 111 9.93 -2.72 -13.04
C ILE A 111 11.18 -3.10 -12.24
N SER A 112 12.32 -2.45 -12.50
CA SER A 112 13.58 -2.75 -11.82
C SER A 112 13.48 -2.49 -10.31
N LYS A 113 13.01 -1.29 -9.93
CA LYS A 113 12.84 -0.93 -8.52
C LYS A 113 11.68 -1.68 -7.87
N ALA A 114 10.62 -1.98 -8.63
CA ALA A 114 9.51 -2.80 -8.16
C ALA A 114 9.97 -4.22 -7.79
N ASN A 115 10.89 -4.81 -8.56
CA ASN A 115 11.46 -6.12 -8.24
C ASN A 115 12.31 -6.08 -6.95
N GLU A 116 13.10 -5.03 -6.74
CA GLU A 116 13.79 -4.84 -5.45
C GLU A 116 12.79 -4.76 -4.28
N ALA A 117 11.72 -3.98 -4.43
CA ALA A 117 10.72 -3.80 -3.38
C ALA A 117 9.90 -5.08 -3.10
N LEU A 118 9.39 -5.74 -4.14
CA LEU A 118 8.42 -6.85 -4.03
C LEU A 118 9.09 -8.21 -3.92
N ILE A 119 10.09 -8.50 -4.76
CA ILE A 119 10.74 -9.82 -4.80
C ILE A 119 11.79 -9.89 -3.70
N MET A 120 12.67 -8.89 -3.61
CA MET A 120 13.76 -8.90 -2.62
C MET A 120 13.32 -8.42 -1.23
N SER A 121 12.08 -7.92 -1.08
CA SER A 121 11.61 -7.29 0.16
C SER A 121 12.60 -6.22 0.65
N LYS A 122 13.16 -5.43 -0.27
CA LYS A 122 14.15 -4.38 0.03
C LYS A 122 13.43 -3.13 0.53
N ARG A 123 14.03 -2.47 1.51
CA ARG A 123 13.63 -1.10 1.88
C ARG A 123 14.02 -0.14 0.77
N ILE A 124 13.09 0.73 0.41
CA ILE A 124 13.29 1.80 -0.56
C ILE A 124 13.24 3.13 0.19
N THR A 125 14.36 3.82 0.26
CA THR A 125 14.52 5.05 1.06
C THR A 125 13.78 6.24 0.45
N ALA A 126 13.48 7.28 1.24
CA ALA A 126 12.88 8.52 0.74
C ALA A 126 13.64 9.10 -0.48
N GLN A 127 14.97 9.05 -0.46
CA GLN A 127 15.78 9.55 -1.57
C GLN A 127 15.67 8.68 -2.83
N GLU A 128 15.65 7.35 -2.69
CA GLU A 128 15.36 6.47 -3.83
C GLU A 128 13.96 6.71 -4.38
N LEU A 129 12.96 6.85 -3.50
CA LEU A 129 11.58 7.13 -3.90
C LEU A 129 11.45 8.47 -4.63
N LEU A 130 12.22 9.48 -4.24
CA LEU A 130 12.25 10.77 -4.93
C LEU A 130 12.92 10.63 -6.30
N GLY A 131 14.08 9.97 -6.36
CA GLY A 131 14.86 9.80 -7.58
C GLY A 131 14.12 9.04 -8.70
N ILE A 132 13.19 8.16 -8.33
CA ILE A 132 12.35 7.41 -9.29
C ILE A 132 10.97 8.02 -9.53
N GLY A 133 10.66 9.17 -8.90
CA GLY A 133 9.37 9.85 -9.04
C GLY A 133 8.20 9.18 -8.31
N PHE A 134 8.46 8.26 -7.38
CA PHE A 134 7.42 7.67 -6.55
C PHE A 134 6.83 8.72 -5.59
N VAL A 135 7.68 9.50 -4.94
CA VAL A 135 7.27 10.71 -4.19
C VAL A 135 7.57 11.95 -5.01
N ASN A 136 6.69 12.94 -4.92
CA ASN A 136 6.82 14.20 -5.64
C ASN A 136 7.90 15.10 -5.01
N LYS A 137 8.01 15.09 -3.68
CA LYS A 137 8.99 15.89 -2.93
C LYS A 137 9.10 15.44 -1.48
N ILE A 138 10.24 15.72 -0.87
CA ILE A 138 10.52 15.52 0.54
C ILE A 138 10.32 16.86 1.28
N PHE A 139 9.53 16.89 2.34
CA PHE A 139 9.18 18.08 3.13
C PHE A 139 9.25 17.82 4.62
N GLU A 140 9.38 18.90 5.40
CA GLU A 140 9.12 18.87 6.85
C GLU A 140 7.64 19.13 7.18
N LEU A 141 6.91 19.95 6.38
CA LEU A 141 5.50 20.29 6.58
C LEU A 141 4.69 20.19 5.27
N VAL A 142 3.95 19.08 5.09
CA VAL A 142 3.28 18.76 3.81
C VAL A 142 2.06 19.64 3.50
N LEU A 143 1.27 20.03 4.50
CA LEU A 143 -0.04 20.68 4.28
C LEU A 143 0.04 22.08 3.64
N ALA A 144 1.10 22.84 3.92
CA ALA A 144 1.28 24.18 3.36
C ALA A 144 1.52 24.12 1.84
N GLU A 145 2.37 23.20 1.39
CA GLU A 145 2.69 23.03 -0.03
C GLU A 145 1.46 22.64 -0.86
N VAL A 146 0.61 21.76 -0.31
CA VAL A 146 -0.60 21.31 -1.01
C VAL A 146 -1.56 22.46 -1.26
N LYS A 147 -1.68 23.40 -0.30
CA LYS A 147 -2.53 24.58 -0.46
C LYS A 147 -2.02 25.53 -1.54
N ASP A 148 -0.70 25.69 -1.63
CA ASP A 148 -0.07 26.52 -2.65
C ASP A 148 -0.23 25.90 -4.05
N ARG A 149 0.16 24.62 -4.21
CA ARG A 149 0.13 23.92 -5.50
C ARG A 149 -1.27 23.60 -6.02
N LEU A 150 -2.23 23.32 -5.14
CA LEU A 150 -3.62 23.02 -5.48
C LEU A 150 -4.56 24.16 -5.05
N GLY A 151 -4.07 25.39 -5.20
CA GLY A 151 -4.76 26.64 -4.86
C GLY A 151 -5.80 27.09 -5.89
N ASN A 152 -6.27 28.33 -5.74
CA ASN A 152 -7.40 28.89 -6.49
C ASN A 152 -7.16 29.08 -8.00
N HIS A 153 -5.91 28.95 -8.47
CA HIS A 153 -5.57 29.04 -9.88
C HIS A 153 -5.99 27.78 -10.68
N LEU A 154 -6.35 26.69 -10.00
CA LEU A 154 -6.85 25.46 -10.63
C LEU A 154 -8.37 25.34 -10.46
N ILE A 155 -9.05 24.90 -11.52
CA ILE A 155 -10.50 24.68 -11.52
C ILE A 155 -10.81 23.26 -11.05
N GLY A 156 -11.52 23.13 -9.93
CA GLY A 156 -11.76 21.84 -9.28
C GLY A 156 -12.42 20.78 -10.16
N ASP A 157 -13.41 21.16 -10.98
CA ASP A 157 -14.07 20.26 -11.93
C ASP A 157 -13.12 19.77 -13.04
N SER A 158 -12.24 20.65 -13.52
CA SER A 158 -11.20 20.25 -14.47
C SER A 158 -10.23 19.24 -13.85
N LEU A 159 -9.83 19.43 -12.58
CA LEU A 159 -8.93 18.49 -11.89
C LEU A 159 -9.52 17.08 -11.81
N THR A 160 -10.78 16.95 -11.41
CA THR A 160 -11.43 15.64 -11.28
C THR A 160 -11.70 14.99 -12.63
N LYS A 161 -12.05 15.76 -13.66
CA LYS A 161 -12.21 15.26 -15.04
C LYS A 161 -10.88 14.80 -15.65
N ILE A 162 -9.79 15.55 -15.45
CA ILE A 162 -8.45 15.15 -15.85
C ILE A 162 -8.05 13.84 -15.16
N LYS A 163 -8.24 13.74 -13.83
CA LYS A 163 -7.98 12.50 -13.09
C LYS A 163 -8.78 11.33 -13.65
N ALA A 164 -10.07 11.53 -13.94
CA ALA A 164 -10.93 10.48 -14.48
C ALA A 164 -10.38 9.94 -15.82
N LEU A 165 -9.91 10.82 -16.72
CA LEU A 165 -9.29 10.43 -17.99
C LEU A 165 -7.97 9.69 -17.79
N ILE A 166 -7.11 10.16 -16.89
CA ILE A 166 -5.83 9.50 -16.54
C ILE A 166 -6.07 8.08 -16.02
N ARG A 167 -7.08 7.89 -15.17
CA ARG A 167 -7.34 6.60 -14.50
C ARG A 167 -8.12 5.61 -15.35
N LYS A 168 -8.90 6.09 -16.34
CA LYS A 168 -9.80 5.25 -17.12
C LYS A 168 -9.13 4.00 -17.73
N PRO A 169 -7.95 4.07 -18.36
CA PRO A 169 -7.33 2.90 -18.99
C PRO A 169 -6.90 1.81 -18.00
N GLU A 170 -6.59 2.18 -16.76
CA GLU A 170 -6.07 1.25 -15.76
C GLU A 170 -7.18 0.56 -14.95
N ARG A 171 -8.44 1.02 -15.02
CA ARG A 171 -9.52 0.50 -14.16
C ARG A 171 -9.72 -1.00 -14.31
N ASP A 172 -9.96 -1.47 -15.53
CA ASP A 172 -10.22 -2.88 -15.79
C ASP A 172 -9.01 -3.75 -15.44
N VAL A 173 -7.79 -3.22 -15.65
CA VAL A 173 -6.54 -3.90 -15.28
C VAL A 173 -6.43 -4.04 -13.76
N LEU A 174 -6.75 -2.98 -13.01
CA LEU A 174 -6.67 -2.98 -11.56
C LEU A 174 -7.79 -3.81 -10.92
N ASP A 175 -8.99 -3.82 -11.48
CA ASP A 175 -10.10 -4.67 -11.05
C ASP A 175 -9.71 -6.15 -11.19
N ALA A 176 -9.22 -6.56 -12.37
CA ALA A 176 -8.78 -7.93 -12.62
C ALA A 176 -7.57 -8.31 -11.75
N GLN A 177 -6.57 -7.42 -11.65
CA GLN A 177 -5.36 -7.70 -10.88
C GLN A 177 -5.65 -7.76 -9.37
N GLY A 178 -6.56 -6.95 -8.87
CA GLY A 178 -7.00 -6.99 -7.47
C GLY A 178 -7.55 -8.36 -7.10
N VAL A 179 -8.38 -8.96 -7.96
CA VAL A 179 -8.89 -10.34 -7.77
C VAL A 179 -7.75 -11.35 -7.78
N ALA A 180 -6.82 -11.26 -8.73
CA ALA A 180 -5.69 -12.18 -8.81
C ALA A 180 -4.80 -12.13 -7.56
N GLU A 181 -4.49 -10.93 -7.04
CA GLU A 181 -3.67 -10.77 -5.83
C GLU A 181 -4.34 -11.37 -4.59
N VAL A 182 -5.63 -11.10 -4.35
CA VAL A 182 -6.30 -11.60 -3.14
C VAL A 182 -6.52 -13.11 -3.15
N PHE A 183 -6.72 -13.73 -4.32
CA PHE A 183 -6.79 -15.19 -4.39
C PHE A 183 -5.42 -15.84 -4.25
N GLY A 184 -4.35 -15.21 -4.77
CA GLY A 184 -2.99 -15.64 -4.48
C GLY A 184 -2.65 -15.54 -2.98
N GLY A 185 -3.09 -14.48 -2.30
CA GLY A 185 -2.94 -14.32 -0.85
C GLY A 185 -3.76 -15.35 -0.07
N LEU A 186 -5.00 -15.59 -0.48
CA LEU A 186 -5.87 -16.61 0.10
C LEU A 186 -5.20 -17.99 0.08
N GLU A 187 -4.60 -18.38 -1.04
CA GLU A 187 -3.86 -19.65 -1.16
C GLU A 187 -2.73 -19.74 -0.13
N ARG A 188 -1.96 -18.66 0.07
CA ARG A 188 -0.88 -18.61 1.07
C ARG A 188 -1.40 -18.76 2.49
N PHE A 189 -2.47 -18.05 2.83
CA PHE A 189 -3.09 -18.11 4.16
C PHE A 189 -3.74 -19.47 4.43
N ALA A 190 -4.40 -20.07 3.45
CA ALA A 190 -4.97 -21.41 3.55
C ALA A 190 -3.89 -22.47 3.76
N ALA A 191 -2.71 -22.30 3.16
CA ALA A 191 -1.54 -23.16 3.37
C ALA A 191 -0.80 -22.94 4.70
N GLY A 192 -1.20 -21.95 5.52
CA GLY A 192 -0.56 -21.67 6.81
C GLY A 192 0.84 -21.05 6.71
N ILE A 193 1.29 -20.66 5.52
CA ILE A 193 2.68 -20.21 5.30
C ILE A 193 2.95 -18.87 6.02
N PRO A 194 2.13 -17.81 5.87
CA PRO A 194 2.34 -16.56 6.60
C PRO A 194 2.31 -16.74 8.11
N GLN A 195 1.40 -17.56 8.62
CA GLN A 195 1.22 -17.84 10.04
C GLN A 195 2.50 -18.41 10.64
N GLU A 196 3.16 -19.36 9.95
CA GLU A 196 4.44 -19.89 10.39
C GLU A 196 5.57 -18.83 10.34
N GLN A 197 5.58 -17.95 9.33
CA GLN A 197 6.57 -16.86 9.29
C GLN A 197 6.37 -15.86 10.43
N PHE A 198 5.12 -15.51 10.75
CA PHE A 198 4.80 -14.65 11.89
C PHE A 198 5.19 -15.29 13.22
N ARG A 199 4.95 -16.60 13.39
CA ARG A 199 5.41 -17.36 14.57
C ARG A 199 6.93 -17.25 14.74
N LYS A 200 7.70 -17.48 13.67
CA LYS A 200 9.17 -17.37 13.70
C LYS A 200 9.67 -15.98 14.05
N ILE A 201 8.97 -14.92 13.62
CA ILE A 201 9.32 -13.55 13.97
C ILE A 201 9.04 -13.30 15.46
N ALA A 202 7.86 -13.72 15.94
CA ALA A 202 7.47 -13.56 17.33
C ALA A 202 8.38 -14.34 18.31
N SER A 203 8.87 -15.52 17.91
CA SER A 203 9.82 -16.32 18.70
C SER A 203 11.28 -15.86 18.57
N GLY A 204 11.59 -14.89 17.70
CA GLY A 204 12.95 -14.43 17.43
C GLY A 204 13.77 -15.36 16.54
N GLU A 205 13.22 -16.49 16.08
CA GLU A 205 13.83 -17.39 15.09
C GLU A 205 14.09 -16.69 13.74
N LYS A 206 13.37 -15.60 13.46
CA LYS A 206 13.52 -14.79 12.26
C LYS A 206 13.52 -13.30 12.58
N ARG A 207 14.54 -12.58 12.10
CA ARG A 207 14.58 -11.12 12.19
C ARG A 207 13.79 -10.49 11.05
N GLN A 208 12.86 -9.58 11.39
CA GLN A 208 12.21 -8.73 10.40
C GLN A 208 13.16 -7.60 9.98
N LYS A 209 13.24 -7.31 8.69
CA LYS A 209 14.00 -6.16 8.17
C LYS A 209 13.21 -4.85 8.41
N LEU A 210 13.01 -4.42 9.67
CA LEU A 210 12.38 -3.14 10.04
C LEU A 210 13.27 -1.92 9.90
#